data_AF-A0A3D2L552-F1
#
_entry.id   AF-A0A3D2L552-F1
#
_cell.length_a   1.000
_cell.length_b   1.000
_cell.length_c   1.000
_cell.angle_alpha   90.00
_cell.angle_beta   90.00
_cell.angle_gamma   90.00
#
_symmetry.space_group_name_H-M   'P 1'
#
loop_
_entity.id
_entity.type
_entity.pdbx_description
1 polymer ?
#
loop_
_entity_poly.entity_id
_entity_poly.type
_entity_poly.pdbx_seq_one_letter_code
_entity_poly.pdbx_strand_id
1 'polypeptide(L)'
;VSGLLAHPRIFRDAFRFRRTGQARLAQADLHNRLSVWTTPFLIAVAGTGAMIGLFGVVAFVFAQTNFGGDTKKLSEAIFGGEILEADATPAPITGVDTALINLDRDIPEANPFIVIIHEPGTKSQHIEIYGDETNRLIYGETYTYSTDGKLLATGHNSDGPVGQQVAMSMYRLHFGDFGGALMKSIYFLLGIMLCIVVATGLNIYFLKRREKGRAAPRLEAMWSGWIWGSMAMFPITLTVSLLGVSGGWLIAMFWLGSIVFSGVATAWMSAASAGLMFRAIFGAALLSASLVHLLRGDMDWTNAYMVTISVALLATGGAFVARALWSKRFSAEPATTVQAG
;
A
#
# COMPACT_ATOMS: atom_id res chain seq x y z
N VAL A 1 -6.35 -0.02 20.08
CA VAL A 1 -5.47 -0.22 21.26
C VAL A 1 -6.01 -1.24 22.28
N SER A 2 -7.33 -1.44 22.43
CA SER A 2 -7.89 -2.35 23.45
C SER A 2 -7.56 -3.85 23.30
N GLY A 3 -7.36 -4.36 22.08
CA GLY A 3 -7.11 -5.79 21.85
C GLY A 3 -5.74 -6.31 22.30
N LEU A 4 -4.69 -5.47 22.24
CA LEU A 4 -3.31 -5.86 22.59
C LEU A 4 -3.13 -5.96 24.11
N LEU A 5 -3.64 -4.96 24.83
CA LEU A 5 -3.57 -4.86 26.29
C LEU A 5 -4.52 -5.84 27.00
N ALA A 6 -5.59 -6.27 26.33
CA ALA A 6 -6.53 -7.25 26.86
C ALA A 6 -6.03 -8.71 26.83
N HIS A 7 -4.87 -8.98 26.20
CA HIS A 7 -4.33 -10.33 26.04
C HIS A 7 -2.96 -10.48 26.74
N PRO A 8 -2.90 -10.71 28.06
CA PRO A 8 -1.63 -10.80 28.82
C PRO A 8 -0.74 -11.98 28.42
N ARG A 9 -1.23 -12.91 27.60
CA ARG A 9 -0.50 -14.09 27.08
C ARG A 9 -0.20 -14.01 25.59
N ILE A 10 -0.31 -12.83 24.99
CA ILE A 10 -0.23 -12.61 23.54
C ILE A 10 1.00 -13.24 22.89
N PHE A 11 2.17 -13.15 23.53
CA PHE A 11 3.42 -13.73 23.04
C PHE A 11 3.47 -15.26 23.18
N ARG A 12 2.94 -15.82 24.28
CA ARG A 12 2.93 -17.27 24.51
C ARG A 12 2.01 -18.00 23.53
N ASP A 13 0.89 -17.37 23.20
CA ASP A 13 -0.13 -17.95 22.33
C ASP A 13 0.18 -17.70 20.84
N ALA A 14 1.12 -16.81 20.51
CA ALA A 14 1.59 -16.50 19.16
C ALA A 14 2.27 -17.67 18.41
N PHE A 15 2.69 -18.72 19.13
CA PHE A 15 3.43 -19.88 18.57
C PHE A 15 2.67 -21.19 18.54
N ARG A 16 1.48 -21.26 19.16
CA ARG A 16 0.63 -22.44 19.02
C ARG A 16 -0.06 -22.35 17.63
N PHE A 17 -0.62 -23.40 17.03
CA PHE A 17 -1.55 -23.24 15.90
C PHE A 17 -2.57 -24.36 15.89
N ARG A 18 -3.84 -24.05 16.13
CA ARG A 18 -4.94 -25.03 16.09
C ARG A 18 -5.72 -24.84 14.80
N ARG A 19 -5.34 -25.62 13.78
CA ARG A 19 -6.01 -25.66 12.48
C ARG A 19 -7.31 -26.46 12.48
N THR A 20 -7.46 -27.38 13.44
CA THR A 20 -8.55 -28.36 13.52
C THR A 20 -9.51 -28.02 14.65
N GLY A 21 -10.81 -28.26 14.44
CA GLY A 21 -11.87 -28.00 15.42
C GLY A 21 -12.94 -27.02 14.91
N GLN A 22 -13.66 -26.38 15.84
CA GLN A 22 -14.75 -25.45 15.51
C GLN A 22 -14.24 -24.27 14.66
N ALA A 23 -14.94 -23.95 13.57
CA ALA A 23 -14.55 -22.92 12.60
C ALA A 23 -14.27 -21.55 13.24
N ARG A 24 -15.06 -21.16 14.26
CA ARG A 24 -14.85 -19.92 15.02
C ARG A 24 -13.51 -19.92 15.76
N LEU A 25 -13.16 -21.02 16.42
CA LEU A 25 -11.90 -21.13 17.17
C LEU A 25 -10.71 -21.05 16.20
N ALA A 26 -10.75 -21.78 15.08
CA ALA A 26 -9.68 -21.73 14.09
C ALA A 26 -9.50 -20.32 13.48
N GLN A 27 -10.61 -19.61 13.17
CA GLN A 27 -10.57 -18.24 12.66
C GLN A 27 -10.04 -17.25 13.70
N ALA A 28 -10.49 -17.35 14.95
CA ALA A 28 -10.01 -16.50 16.05
C ALA A 28 -8.52 -16.73 16.34
N ASP A 29 -8.07 -17.98 16.28
CA ASP A 29 -6.69 -18.38 16.48
C ASP A 29 -5.77 -17.85 15.37
N LEU A 30 -6.22 -17.89 14.10
CA LEU A 30 -5.53 -17.26 12.97
C LEU A 30 -5.47 -15.73 13.12
N HIS A 31 -6.62 -15.10 13.37
CA HIS A 31 -6.75 -13.65 13.51
C HIS A 31 -5.85 -13.10 14.62
N ASN A 32 -5.90 -13.72 15.80
CA ASN A 32 -5.12 -13.27 16.95
C ASN A 32 -3.63 -13.32 16.66
N ARG A 33 -3.12 -14.42 16.10
CA ARG A 33 -1.68 -14.58 15.85
C ARG A 33 -1.14 -13.67 14.78
N LEU A 34 -1.83 -13.58 13.65
CA LEU A 34 -1.43 -12.65 12.61
C LEU A 34 -1.44 -11.23 13.15
N SER A 35 -2.42 -10.87 13.99
CA SER A 35 -2.45 -9.56 14.66
C SER A 35 -1.22 -9.34 15.54
N VAL A 36 -0.78 -10.33 16.34
CA VAL A 36 0.44 -10.21 17.17
C VAL A 36 1.66 -9.95 16.29
N TRP A 37 1.91 -10.81 15.31
CA TRP A 37 3.11 -10.75 14.45
C TRP A 37 3.15 -9.48 13.59
N THR A 38 2.00 -8.96 13.18
CA THR A 38 1.89 -7.74 12.39
C THR A 38 1.84 -6.47 13.23
N THR A 39 1.67 -6.55 14.56
CA THR A 39 1.45 -5.35 15.40
C THR A 39 2.52 -4.26 15.24
N PRO A 40 3.84 -4.55 15.29
CA PRO A 40 4.86 -3.51 15.12
C PRO A 40 4.74 -2.80 13.77
N PHE A 41 4.52 -3.58 12.72
CA PHE A 41 4.30 -3.09 11.36
C PHE A 41 3.03 -2.24 11.25
N LEU A 42 1.92 -2.65 11.87
CA LEU A 42 0.68 -1.89 11.87
C LEU A 42 0.83 -0.55 12.59
N ILE A 43 1.54 -0.52 13.71
CA ILE A 43 1.82 0.74 14.42
C ILE A 43 2.66 1.65 13.54
N ALA A 44 3.73 1.13 12.92
CA ALA A 44 4.60 1.92 12.06
C ALA A 44 3.85 2.45 10.82
N VAL A 45 3.21 1.59 10.03
CA VAL A 45 2.56 1.97 8.77
C VAL A 45 1.30 2.81 9.02
N ALA A 46 0.47 2.50 10.02
CA ALA A 46 -0.70 3.32 10.33
C ALA A 46 -0.29 4.68 10.93
N GLY A 47 0.73 4.70 11.79
CA GLY A 47 1.25 5.93 12.37
C GLY A 47 1.84 6.86 11.32
N THR A 48 2.78 6.36 10.52
CA THR A 48 3.37 7.12 9.40
C THR A 48 2.32 7.52 8.36
N GLY A 49 1.38 6.63 8.02
CA GLY A 49 0.31 6.93 7.08
C GLY A 49 -0.67 7.99 7.58
N ALA A 50 -1.00 7.98 8.87
CA ALA A 50 -1.80 9.03 9.48
C ALA A 50 -1.05 10.37 9.49
N MET A 51 0.26 10.37 9.79
CA MET A 51 1.09 11.57 9.75
C MET A 51 1.15 12.18 8.34
N ILE A 52 1.31 11.36 7.30
CA ILE A 52 1.35 11.81 5.91
C ILE A 52 -0.04 12.25 5.43
N GLY A 53 -1.05 11.41 5.59
CA GLY A 53 -2.40 11.65 5.06
C GLY A 53 -3.19 12.73 5.81
N LEU A 54 -2.87 12.97 7.09
CA LEU A 54 -3.48 14.01 7.92
C LEU A 54 -2.46 15.10 8.27
N PHE A 55 -1.43 15.30 7.44
CA PHE A 55 -0.33 16.23 7.72
C PHE A 55 -0.83 17.61 8.14
N GLY A 56 -1.84 18.18 7.47
CA GLY A 56 -2.38 19.50 7.86
C GLY A 56 -2.93 19.57 9.28
N VAL A 57 -3.61 18.50 9.75
CA VAL A 57 -4.15 18.43 11.12
C VAL A 57 -3.02 18.25 12.12
N VAL A 58 -2.08 17.36 11.81
CA VAL A 58 -0.89 17.12 12.63
C VAL A 58 -0.07 18.40 12.75
N ALA A 59 0.24 19.04 11.63
CA ALA A 59 1.00 20.28 11.54
C ALA A 59 0.34 21.38 12.36
N PHE A 60 -0.99 21.54 12.26
CA PHE A 60 -1.72 22.49 13.09
C PHE A 60 -1.56 22.20 14.59
N VAL A 61 -1.74 20.95 15.04
CA VAL A 61 -1.61 20.59 16.47
C VAL A 61 -0.17 20.82 16.96
N PHE A 62 0.84 20.41 16.18
CA PHE A 62 2.25 20.61 16.54
C PHE A 62 2.63 22.09 16.54
N ALA A 63 2.12 22.87 15.59
CA ALA A 63 2.32 24.31 15.55
C ALA A 63 1.69 24.99 16.77
N GLN A 64 0.46 24.64 17.14
CA GLN A 64 -0.21 25.18 18.33
C GLN A 64 0.55 24.88 19.62
N THR A 65 1.13 23.69 19.73
CA THR A 65 1.79 23.22 20.96
C THR A 65 3.26 23.64 21.06
N ASN A 66 3.98 23.83 19.94
CA ASN A 66 5.43 24.05 19.92
C ASN A 66 5.86 25.34 19.21
N PHE A 67 5.00 25.95 18.40
CA PHE A 67 5.33 27.12 17.56
C PHE A 67 4.30 28.26 17.70
N GLY A 68 3.53 28.30 18.79
CA GLY A 68 2.55 29.37 19.04
C GLY A 68 1.43 29.46 17.99
N GLY A 69 1.15 28.36 17.28
CA GLY A 69 0.19 28.29 16.19
C GLY A 69 0.75 28.59 14.80
N ASP A 70 2.04 28.90 14.68
CA ASP A 70 2.70 29.23 13.42
C ASP A 70 3.09 27.96 12.64
N THR A 71 2.29 27.61 11.64
CA THR A 71 2.53 26.45 10.78
C THR A 71 3.70 26.67 9.81
N LYS A 72 4.06 27.92 9.50
CA LYS A 72 5.23 28.23 8.66
C LYS A 72 6.50 27.83 9.41
N LYS A 73 6.66 28.24 10.66
CA LYS A 73 7.83 27.86 11.49
C LYS A 73 7.98 26.35 11.68
N LEU A 74 6.87 25.63 11.84
CA LEU A 74 6.92 24.17 11.88
C LEU A 74 7.42 23.59 10.55
N SER A 75 6.92 24.11 9.43
CA SER A 75 7.38 23.71 8.10
C SER A 75 8.86 23.98 7.91
N GLU A 76 9.33 25.17 8.28
CA GLU A 76 10.75 25.57 8.20
C GLU A 76 11.65 24.67 9.06
N ALA A 77 11.17 24.25 10.23
CA ALA A 77 11.91 23.34 11.11
C ALA A 77 12.00 21.90 10.55
N ILE A 78 11.14 21.51 9.61
CA ILE A 78 11.12 20.16 9.01
C ILE A 78 11.79 20.15 7.64
N PHE A 79 11.49 21.15 6.80
CA PHE A 79 11.88 21.18 5.39
C PHE A 79 12.95 22.23 5.07
N GLY A 80 13.34 23.05 6.05
CA GLY A 80 14.19 24.22 5.83
C GLY A 80 13.39 25.48 5.49
N GLY A 81 14.01 26.64 5.72
CA GLY A 81 13.43 27.96 5.41
C GLY A 81 13.65 28.39 3.97
N GLU A 82 13.06 29.53 3.59
CA GLU A 82 13.33 30.18 2.31
C GLU A 82 14.82 30.57 2.21
N ILE A 83 15.48 30.08 1.16
CA ILE A 83 16.93 30.25 0.96
C ILE A 83 17.25 31.54 0.20
N LEU A 84 16.35 31.94 -0.70
CA LEU A 84 16.46 33.15 -1.53
C LEU A 84 15.22 34.01 -1.36
N GLU A 85 15.40 35.33 -1.40
CA GLU A 85 14.27 36.25 -1.52
C GLU A 85 13.58 36.08 -2.87
N ALA A 86 12.25 36.11 -2.88
CA ALA A 86 11.47 35.95 -4.09
C ALA A 86 11.71 37.12 -5.06
N ASP A 87 12.21 36.82 -6.26
CA ASP A 87 12.38 37.76 -7.36
C ASP A 87 11.80 37.14 -8.63
N ALA A 88 10.55 37.53 -8.93
CA ALA A 88 9.80 37.06 -10.09
C ALA A 88 10.27 37.65 -11.43
N THR A 89 11.36 38.43 -11.45
CA THR A 89 11.94 38.95 -12.70
C THR A 89 12.28 37.78 -13.63
N PRO A 90 11.82 37.77 -14.89
CA PRO A 90 12.09 36.68 -15.82
C PRO A 90 13.59 36.43 -16.02
N ALA A 91 13.99 35.16 -15.96
CA ALA A 91 15.34 34.70 -16.23
C ALA A 91 15.32 33.35 -16.99
N PRO A 92 16.37 33.00 -17.74
CA PRO A 92 16.46 31.70 -18.41
C PRO A 92 16.56 30.55 -17.39
N ILE A 93 15.82 29.46 -17.63
CA ILE A 93 15.93 28.23 -16.83
C ILE A 93 17.29 27.58 -17.10
N THR A 94 18.19 27.64 -16.13
CA THR A 94 19.58 27.15 -16.23
C THR A 94 20.09 26.54 -14.92
N GLY A 95 21.27 25.91 -14.93
CA GLY A 95 22.02 25.57 -13.73
C GLY A 95 21.83 24.16 -13.17
N VAL A 96 20.96 23.33 -13.75
CA VAL A 96 20.80 21.92 -13.33
C VAL A 96 22.07 21.11 -13.57
N ASP A 97 22.66 21.28 -14.74
CA ASP A 97 23.94 20.68 -15.12
C ASP A 97 25.06 21.14 -14.18
N THR A 98 25.17 22.45 -13.95
CA THR A 98 26.17 23.02 -13.04
C THR A 98 26.00 22.51 -11.61
N ALA A 99 24.76 22.44 -11.10
CA ALA A 99 24.46 21.96 -9.77
C ALA A 99 24.82 20.47 -9.60
N LEU A 100 24.52 19.63 -10.58
CA LEU A 100 24.89 18.21 -10.55
C LEU A 100 26.41 18.00 -10.61
N ILE A 101 27.11 18.73 -11.49
CA ILE A 101 28.58 18.69 -11.57
C ILE A 101 29.20 19.13 -10.24
N ASN A 102 28.67 20.19 -9.63
CA ASN A 102 29.20 20.68 -8.37
C ASN A 102 28.83 19.78 -7.19
N LEU A 103 27.66 19.13 -7.19
CA LEU A 103 27.33 18.11 -6.19
C LEU A 103 28.31 16.94 -6.24
N ASP A 104 28.58 16.39 -7.42
CA ASP A 104 29.54 15.28 -7.61
C ASP A 104 30.95 15.67 -7.14
N ARG A 105 31.35 16.93 -7.34
CA ARG A 105 32.62 17.46 -6.84
C ARG A 105 32.64 17.67 -5.33
N ASP A 106 31.61 18.33 -4.79
CA ASP A 106 31.59 18.81 -3.41
C ASP A 106 31.25 17.66 -2.44
N ILE A 107 30.43 16.71 -2.88
CA ILE A 107 29.90 15.59 -2.10
C ILE A 107 29.85 14.33 -2.99
N PRO A 108 31.00 13.68 -3.28
CA PRO A 108 31.07 12.55 -4.21
C PRO A 108 30.24 11.33 -3.81
N GLU A 109 29.89 11.21 -2.53
CA GLU A 109 29.06 10.13 -1.97
C GLU A 109 27.55 10.41 -2.13
N ALA A 110 27.17 11.64 -2.50
CA ALA A 110 25.77 11.98 -2.74
C ALA A 110 25.28 11.17 -3.94
N ASN A 111 24.28 10.32 -3.72
CA ASN A 111 23.63 9.53 -4.77
C ASN A 111 22.31 10.22 -5.18
N PRO A 112 22.31 11.17 -6.14
CA PRO A 112 21.15 11.99 -6.43
C PRO A 112 20.04 11.16 -7.09
N PHE A 113 18.80 11.31 -6.62
CA PHE A 113 17.65 10.59 -7.17
C PHE A 113 16.46 11.51 -7.53
N ILE A 114 16.41 12.74 -7.02
CA ILE A 114 15.44 13.77 -7.42
C ILE A 114 16.16 15.10 -7.60
N VAL A 115 15.79 15.83 -8.65
CA VAL A 115 16.18 17.22 -8.89
C VAL A 115 14.92 18.07 -8.98
N ILE A 116 14.85 19.15 -8.21
CA ILE A 116 13.75 20.10 -8.19
C ILE A 116 14.29 21.47 -8.61
N ILE A 117 13.61 22.10 -9.57
CA ILE A 117 13.85 23.50 -9.91
C ILE A 117 12.78 24.33 -9.21
N HIS A 118 13.21 25.10 -8.22
CA HIS A 118 12.34 26.04 -7.51
C HIS A 118 12.27 27.36 -8.28
N GLU A 119 11.10 28.01 -8.28
CA GLU A 119 10.85 29.27 -9.00
C GLU A 119 11.36 29.28 -10.46
N PRO A 120 10.96 28.29 -11.28
CA PRO A 120 11.52 28.13 -12.62
C PRO A 120 11.24 29.37 -13.49
N GLY A 121 12.29 29.88 -14.14
CA GLY A 121 12.19 31.00 -15.06
C GLY A 121 12.24 32.38 -14.41
N THR A 122 12.64 32.47 -13.14
CA THR A 122 12.80 33.73 -12.41
C THR A 122 14.23 33.92 -11.92
N LYS A 123 14.56 35.12 -11.43
CA LYS A 123 15.88 35.41 -10.83
C LYS A 123 16.11 34.69 -9.50
N SER A 124 15.05 34.32 -8.78
CA SER A 124 15.14 33.53 -7.56
C SER A 124 15.18 32.01 -7.81
N GLN A 125 15.35 31.58 -9.06
CA GLN A 125 15.50 30.17 -9.41
C GLN A 125 16.70 29.54 -8.69
N HIS A 126 16.49 28.36 -8.12
CA HIS A 126 17.53 27.54 -7.52
C HIS A 126 17.23 26.04 -7.70
N ILE A 127 18.26 25.23 -7.57
CA ILE A 127 18.23 23.79 -7.85
C ILE A 127 18.40 23.06 -6.52
N GLU A 128 17.39 22.31 -6.11
CA GLU A 128 17.47 21.41 -4.97
C GLU A 128 17.64 19.98 -5.46
N ILE A 129 18.60 19.26 -4.89
CA ILE A 129 18.92 17.89 -5.23
C ILE A 129 18.76 17.02 -3.98
N TYR A 130 17.99 15.94 -4.09
CA TYR A 130 17.89 14.92 -3.05
C TYR A 130 18.93 13.83 -3.30
N GLY A 131 19.82 13.62 -2.33
CA GLY A 131 20.75 12.49 -2.26
C GLY A 131 20.19 11.36 -1.40
N ASP A 132 20.32 10.11 -1.85
CA ASP A 132 19.96 8.93 -1.05
C ASP A 132 20.97 8.72 0.09
N GLU A 133 20.43 8.36 1.25
CA GLU A 133 21.17 8.08 2.47
C GLU A 133 20.89 6.65 2.94
N THR A 134 21.66 5.68 2.44
CA THR A 134 21.36 4.25 2.63
C THR A 134 21.48 3.77 4.08
N ASN A 135 22.20 4.52 4.92
CA ASN A 135 22.40 4.21 6.34
C ASN A 135 21.39 4.92 7.25
N ARG A 136 20.42 5.65 6.69
CA ARG A 136 19.38 6.38 7.42
C ARG A 136 18.00 6.00 6.90
N LEU A 137 16.98 6.24 7.72
CA LEU A 137 15.58 6.06 7.32
C LEU A 137 14.96 7.32 6.72
N ILE A 138 15.70 8.43 6.66
CA ILE A 138 15.21 9.66 6.02
C ILE A 138 14.96 9.44 4.53
N TYR A 139 14.05 10.25 3.98
CA TYR A 139 13.74 10.23 2.56
C TYR A 139 14.96 10.54 1.68
N GLY A 140 15.78 11.49 2.12
CA GLY A 140 17.06 11.85 1.51
C GLY A 140 17.67 13.08 2.20
N GLU A 141 18.94 13.34 1.96
CA GLU A 141 19.57 14.63 2.27
C GLU A 141 19.30 15.61 1.13
N THR A 142 19.11 16.90 1.43
CA THR A 142 18.89 17.92 0.39
C THR A 142 20.08 18.85 0.25
N TYR A 143 20.43 19.17 -0.99
CA TYR A 143 21.48 20.12 -1.32
C TYR A 143 20.93 21.15 -2.30
N THR A 144 20.97 22.41 -1.91
CA THR A 144 20.42 23.50 -2.70
C THR A 144 21.54 24.34 -3.30
N TYR A 145 21.54 24.46 -4.62
CA TYR A 145 22.51 25.21 -5.40
C TYR A 145 21.84 26.38 -6.13
N SER A 146 22.56 27.49 -6.28
CA SER A 146 22.19 28.55 -7.22
C SER A 146 22.45 28.12 -8.67
N THR A 147 21.93 28.88 -9.63
CA THR A 147 22.09 28.60 -11.06
C THR A 147 23.53 28.68 -11.57
N ASP A 148 24.39 29.45 -10.89
CA ASP A 148 25.84 29.51 -11.13
C ASP A 148 26.63 28.42 -10.37
N GLY A 149 25.94 27.54 -9.62
CA GLY A 149 26.51 26.37 -8.99
C GLY A 149 27.09 26.59 -7.60
N LYS A 150 26.82 27.72 -6.94
CA LYS A 150 27.21 27.89 -5.53
C LYS A 150 26.25 27.08 -4.65
N LEU A 151 26.79 26.28 -3.72
CA LEU A 151 25.99 25.64 -2.67
C LEU A 151 25.41 26.72 -1.74
N LEU A 152 24.09 26.83 -1.70
CA LEU A 152 23.34 27.79 -0.89
C LEU A 152 22.96 27.22 0.47
N ALA A 153 22.53 25.95 0.52
CA ALA A 153 22.11 25.29 1.75
C ALA A 153 22.21 23.77 1.68
N THR A 154 22.32 23.14 2.84
CA THR A 154 22.12 21.69 3.04
C THR A 154 20.93 21.52 4.00
N GLY A 155 20.08 20.53 3.75
CA GLY A 155 18.87 20.29 4.55
C GLY A 155 19.15 19.85 5.98
N HIS A 156 20.32 19.25 6.23
CA HIS A 156 20.67 18.62 7.50
C HIS A 156 19.61 17.58 7.94
N ASN A 157 19.02 16.89 6.97
CA ASN A 157 18.02 15.86 7.24
C ASN A 157 18.64 14.65 7.95
N SER A 158 19.95 14.42 7.76
CA SER A 158 20.69 13.30 8.34
C SER A 158 21.29 13.58 9.72
N ASP A 159 21.65 14.83 10.01
CA ASP A 159 22.40 15.25 11.20
C ASP A 159 21.79 16.42 11.99
N GLY A 160 20.67 16.96 11.51
CA GLY A 160 19.90 18.01 12.17
C GLY A 160 19.10 17.53 13.40
N PRO A 161 18.16 18.35 13.91
CA PRO A 161 17.36 18.01 15.07
C PRO A 161 16.59 16.68 14.92
N VAL A 162 16.51 15.90 16.00
CA VAL A 162 15.83 14.59 15.99
C VAL A 162 14.40 14.66 15.47
N GLY A 163 13.66 15.74 15.77
CA GLY A 163 12.30 15.95 15.27
C GLY A 163 12.23 16.01 13.74
N GLN A 164 13.18 16.70 13.11
CA GLN A 164 13.33 16.76 11.65
C GLN A 164 13.67 15.37 11.09
N GLN A 165 14.66 14.68 11.66
CA GLN A 165 15.04 13.33 11.21
C GLN A 165 13.87 12.34 11.28
N VAL A 166 13.06 12.42 12.36
CA VAL A 166 11.85 11.61 12.53
C VAL A 166 10.82 11.97 11.46
N ALA A 167 10.52 13.25 11.26
CA ALA A 167 9.59 13.70 10.22
C ALA A 167 10.01 13.24 8.82
N MET A 168 11.30 13.40 8.49
CA MET A 168 11.88 13.00 7.21
C MET A 168 11.97 11.48 7.03
N SER A 169 11.87 10.69 8.11
CA SER A 169 11.83 9.22 8.03
C SER A 169 10.44 8.64 7.74
N MET A 170 9.38 9.45 7.82
CA MET A 170 8.00 8.95 7.73
C MET A 170 7.70 8.30 6.38
N TYR A 171 8.15 8.92 5.28
CA TYR A 171 7.92 8.40 3.92
C TYR A 171 8.60 7.04 3.73
N ARG A 172 9.91 6.95 3.96
CA ARG A 172 10.66 5.70 3.73
C ARG A 172 10.14 4.54 4.57
N LEU A 173 9.77 4.81 5.83
CA LEU A 173 9.21 3.81 6.73
C LEU A 173 7.79 3.37 6.30
N HIS A 174 6.95 4.29 5.84
CA HIS A 174 5.59 3.99 5.36
C HIS A 174 5.61 3.10 4.12
N PHE A 175 6.43 3.46 3.13
CA PHE A 175 6.51 2.75 1.85
C PHE A 175 7.42 1.52 1.90
N GLY A 176 8.14 1.29 3.00
CA GLY A 176 9.05 0.16 3.13
C GLY A 176 10.27 0.27 2.20
N ASP A 177 10.69 1.49 1.89
CA ASP A 177 11.73 1.76 0.90
C ASP A 177 13.13 1.81 1.53
N PHE A 178 13.46 0.80 2.31
CA PHE A 178 14.77 0.62 2.96
C PHE A 178 15.10 -0.87 3.01
N GLY A 179 16.38 -1.25 3.17
CA GLY A 179 16.75 -2.67 3.27
C GLY A 179 16.49 -3.52 2.01
N GLY A 180 16.25 -2.87 0.87
CA GLY A 180 16.15 -3.49 -0.46
C GLY A 180 15.02 -4.52 -0.61
N ALA A 181 15.25 -5.54 -1.45
CA ALA A 181 14.25 -6.53 -1.82
C ALA A 181 13.75 -7.37 -0.62
N LEU A 182 14.61 -7.61 0.38
CA LEU A 182 14.23 -8.36 1.58
C LEU A 182 13.14 -7.63 2.36
N MET A 183 13.32 -6.33 2.63
CA MET A 183 12.34 -5.54 3.36
C MET A 183 11.04 -5.41 2.57
N LYS A 184 11.12 -5.16 1.26
CA LYS A 184 9.95 -5.13 0.36
C LYS A 184 9.16 -6.45 0.43
N SER A 185 9.86 -7.59 0.50
CA SER A 185 9.24 -8.92 0.69
C SER A 185 8.59 -9.08 2.07
N ILE A 186 9.24 -8.60 3.14
CA ILE A 186 8.68 -8.61 4.49
C ILE A 186 7.41 -7.75 4.56
N TYR A 187 7.45 -6.52 4.04
CA TYR A 187 6.31 -5.61 3.97
C TYR A 187 5.15 -6.20 3.17
N PHE A 188 5.45 -6.84 2.03
CA PHE A 188 4.45 -7.54 1.23
C PHE A 188 3.75 -8.65 2.02
N LEU A 189 4.50 -9.51 2.71
CA LEU A 189 3.94 -10.58 3.53
C LEU A 189 3.11 -10.04 4.70
N LEU A 190 3.60 -9.02 5.40
CA LEU A 190 2.88 -8.37 6.50
C LEU A 190 1.60 -7.66 6.01
N GLY A 191 1.64 -7.08 4.81
CA GLY A 191 0.46 -6.54 4.13
C GLY A 191 -0.60 -7.60 3.85
N ILE A 192 -0.20 -8.77 3.33
CA ILE A 192 -1.12 -9.91 3.15
C ILE A 192 -1.71 -10.36 4.49
N MET A 193 -0.87 -10.47 5.53
CA MET A 193 -1.35 -10.85 6.86
C MET A 193 -2.37 -9.84 7.41
N LEU A 194 -2.16 -8.55 7.19
CA LEU A 194 -3.13 -7.51 7.54
C LEU A 194 -4.46 -7.69 6.80
N CYS A 195 -4.43 -7.95 5.48
CA CYS A 195 -5.66 -8.23 4.73
C CYS A 195 -6.43 -9.43 5.31
N ILE A 196 -5.72 -10.49 5.73
CA ILE A 196 -6.32 -11.65 6.40
C ILE A 196 -6.91 -11.27 7.75
N VAL A 197 -6.21 -10.46 8.57
CA VAL A 197 -6.71 -9.98 9.87
C VAL A 197 -8.02 -9.21 9.69
N VAL A 198 -8.09 -8.29 8.73
CA VAL A 198 -9.32 -7.55 8.41
C VAL A 198 -10.45 -8.50 8.00
N ALA A 199 -10.17 -9.43 7.08
CA ALA A 199 -11.15 -10.41 6.61
C ALA A 199 -11.71 -11.30 7.74
N THR A 200 -10.81 -11.83 8.57
CA THR A 200 -11.13 -12.78 9.64
C THR A 200 -11.88 -12.12 10.80
N GLY A 201 -11.62 -10.85 11.09
CA GLY A 201 -12.30 -10.12 12.18
C GLY A 201 -13.82 -10.11 12.02
N LEU A 202 -14.31 -9.76 10.82
CA LEU A 202 -15.75 -9.76 10.56
C LEU A 202 -16.32 -11.18 10.39
N ASN A 203 -15.53 -12.13 9.89
CA ASN A 203 -15.94 -13.55 9.83
C ASN A 203 -16.21 -14.10 11.24
N ILE A 204 -15.34 -13.82 12.21
CA ILE A 204 -15.52 -14.24 13.61
C ILE A 204 -16.80 -13.61 14.18
N TYR A 205 -17.05 -12.33 13.91
CA TYR A 205 -18.28 -11.65 14.31
C TYR A 205 -19.53 -12.37 13.78
N PHE A 206 -19.57 -12.70 12.50
CA PHE A 206 -20.69 -13.41 11.89
C PHE A 206 -20.87 -14.83 12.45
N LEU A 207 -19.78 -15.58 12.65
CA LEU A 207 -19.83 -16.91 13.27
C LEU A 207 -20.43 -16.83 14.69
N LYS A 208 -19.98 -15.89 15.51
CA LYS A 208 -20.54 -15.66 16.86
C LYS A 208 -22.01 -15.27 16.82
N ARG A 209 -22.43 -14.52 15.79
CA ARG A 209 -23.82 -14.11 15.61
C ARG A 209 -24.72 -15.30 15.22
N ARG A 210 -24.23 -16.20 14.36
CA ARG A 210 -24.89 -17.46 14.00
C ARG A 210 -25.05 -18.39 15.20
N GLU A 211 -24.01 -18.57 16.01
CA GLU A 211 -24.05 -19.37 17.24
C GLU A 211 -25.11 -18.87 18.24
N LYS A 212 -25.41 -17.55 18.23
CA LYS A 212 -26.45 -16.92 19.05
C LYS A 212 -27.84 -16.93 18.41
N GLY A 213 -28.04 -17.68 17.31
CA GLY A 213 -29.30 -17.74 16.58
C GLY A 213 -29.66 -16.45 15.81
N ARG A 214 -28.73 -15.53 15.61
CA ARG A 214 -28.97 -14.22 14.97
C ARG A 214 -28.34 -14.12 13.58
N ALA A 215 -28.24 -15.23 12.84
CA ALA A 215 -27.54 -15.29 11.55
C ALA A 215 -27.90 -14.12 10.61
N ALA A 216 -26.91 -13.60 9.89
CA ALA A 216 -27.08 -12.46 8.99
C ALA A 216 -26.58 -12.81 7.58
N PRO A 217 -27.19 -13.79 6.89
CA PRO A 217 -26.67 -14.37 5.65
C PRO A 217 -26.44 -13.34 4.55
N ARG A 218 -27.32 -12.31 4.44
CA ARG A 218 -27.15 -11.22 3.47
C ARG A 218 -25.92 -10.36 3.75
N LEU A 219 -25.65 -10.02 5.02
CA LEU A 219 -24.47 -9.24 5.40
C LEU A 219 -23.18 -10.05 5.23
N GLU A 220 -23.24 -11.36 5.45
CA GLU A 220 -22.12 -12.26 5.20
C GLU A 220 -21.80 -12.38 3.71
N ALA A 221 -22.84 -12.45 2.88
CA ALA A 221 -22.69 -12.44 1.43
C ALA A 221 -22.15 -11.09 0.94
N MET A 222 -22.69 -9.98 1.45
CA MET A 222 -22.17 -8.62 1.22
C MET A 222 -20.67 -8.54 1.54
N TRP A 223 -20.26 -9.03 2.71
CA TRP A 223 -18.86 -9.00 3.13
C TRP A 223 -17.95 -9.83 2.22
N SER A 224 -18.38 -11.05 1.87
CA SER A 224 -17.64 -11.88 0.93
C SER A 224 -17.56 -11.24 -0.46
N GLY A 225 -18.63 -10.56 -0.89
CA GLY A 225 -18.68 -9.80 -2.13
C GLY A 225 -17.77 -8.58 -2.10
N TRP A 226 -17.68 -7.88 -0.97
CA TRP A 226 -16.75 -6.77 -0.80
C TRP A 226 -15.30 -7.24 -0.87
N ILE A 227 -14.91 -8.25 -0.08
CA ILE A 227 -13.53 -8.76 -0.09
C ILE A 227 -13.13 -9.24 -1.48
N TRP A 228 -13.83 -10.25 -2.01
CA TRP A 228 -13.38 -10.89 -3.25
C TRP A 228 -13.77 -10.11 -4.49
N GLY A 229 -14.87 -9.36 -4.44
CA GLY A 229 -15.29 -8.50 -5.54
C GLY A 229 -14.36 -7.31 -5.71
N SER A 230 -14.00 -6.59 -4.65
CA SER A 230 -13.02 -5.49 -4.77
C SER A 230 -11.64 -6.00 -5.23
N MET A 231 -11.22 -7.18 -4.78
CA MET A 231 -10.02 -7.84 -5.30
C MET A 231 -10.13 -8.14 -6.80
N ALA A 232 -11.27 -8.65 -7.27
CA ALA A 232 -11.52 -8.90 -8.69
C ALA A 232 -11.53 -7.62 -9.53
N MET A 233 -11.91 -6.48 -8.95
CA MET A 233 -11.92 -5.21 -9.66
C MET A 233 -10.52 -4.71 -10.06
N PHE A 234 -9.45 -5.05 -9.32
CA PHE A 234 -8.09 -4.66 -9.69
C PHE A 234 -7.62 -5.20 -11.06
N PRO A 235 -7.66 -6.52 -11.34
CA PRO A 235 -7.31 -7.00 -12.67
C PRO A 235 -8.33 -6.62 -13.75
N ILE A 236 -9.59 -6.36 -13.39
CA ILE A 236 -10.59 -5.81 -14.34
C ILE A 236 -10.18 -4.40 -14.77
N THR A 237 -9.86 -3.52 -13.82
CA THR A 237 -9.41 -2.15 -14.12
C THR A 237 -8.08 -2.13 -14.85
N LEU A 238 -7.16 -3.06 -14.53
CA LEU A 238 -5.93 -3.27 -15.31
C LEU A 238 -6.24 -3.66 -16.76
N THR A 239 -7.13 -4.62 -16.99
CA THR A 239 -7.50 -5.06 -18.35
C THR A 239 -8.10 -3.90 -19.15
N VAL A 240 -9.00 -3.13 -18.54
CA VAL A 240 -9.63 -1.95 -19.16
C VAL A 240 -8.60 -0.84 -19.40
N SER A 241 -7.63 -0.68 -18.51
CA SER A 241 -6.53 0.27 -18.70
C SER A 241 -5.66 -0.12 -19.89
N LEU A 242 -5.36 -1.41 -20.05
CA LEU A 242 -4.68 -1.93 -21.22
C LEU A 242 -5.49 -1.73 -22.51
N LEU A 243 -6.79 -1.49 -22.45
CA LEU A 243 -7.61 -1.14 -23.62
C LEU A 243 -7.65 0.37 -23.91
N GLY A 244 -6.89 1.18 -23.18
CA GLY A 244 -6.73 2.61 -23.42
C GLY A 244 -7.56 3.53 -22.53
N VAL A 245 -8.30 2.99 -21.56
CA VAL A 245 -9.01 3.81 -20.57
C VAL A 245 -8.05 4.24 -19.46
N SER A 246 -8.09 5.50 -19.05
CA SER A 246 -7.19 6.02 -18.02
C SER A 246 -7.87 7.04 -17.11
N GLY A 247 -7.17 7.44 -16.05
CA GLY A 247 -7.58 8.51 -15.15
C GLY A 247 -8.81 8.17 -14.30
N GLY A 248 -9.65 9.18 -14.05
CA GLY A 248 -10.75 9.11 -13.09
C GLY A 248 -11.80 8.03 -13.38
N TRP A 249 -11.95 7.61 -14.64
CA TRP A 249 -12.87 6.54 -15.01
C TRP A 249 -12.52 5.19 -14.40
N LEU A 250 -11.23 4.87 -14.29
CA LEU A 250 -10.78 3.62 -13.65
C LEU A 250 -11.08 3.64 -12.15
N ILE A 251 -10.94 4.80 -11.50
CA ILE A 251 -11.26 5.00 -10.08
C ILE A 251 -12.76 4.81 -9.85
N ALA A 252 -13.60 5.47 -10.66
CA ALA A 252 -15.05 5.32 -10.57
C ALA A 252 -15.47 3.86 -10.83
N MET A 253 -14.91 3.21 -11.85
CA MET A 253 -15.20 1.82 -12.16
C MET A 253 -14.81 0.88 -11.02
N PHE A 254 -13.63 1.06 -10.40
CA PHE A 254 -13.22 0.28 -9.24
C PHE A 254 -14.24 0.35 -8.10
N TRP A 255 -14.62 1.57 -7.69
CA TRP A 255 -15.52 1.76 -6.55
C TRP A 255 -16.95 1.31 -6.86
N LEU A 256 -17.51 1.72 -8.00
CA LEU A 256 -18.86 1.34 -8.40
C LEU A 256 -18.95 -0.17 -8.65
N GLY A 257 -17.95 -0.77 -9.31
CA GLY A 257 -17.87 -2.20 -9.53
C GLY A 257 -17.80 -2.99 -8.22
N SER A 258 -17.02 -2.52 -7.25
CA SER A 258 -16.93 -3.13 -5.91
C SER A 258 -18.26 -3.08 -5.16
N ILE A 259 -18.98 -1.95 -5.25
CA ILE A 259 -20.34 -1.80 -4.69
C ILE A 259 -21.31 -2.74 -5.40
N VAL A 260 -21.26 -2.83 -6.73
CA VAL A 260 -22.12 -3.73 -7.52
C VAL A 260 -21.88 -5.18 -7.14
N PHE A 261 -20.63 -5.63 -7.07
CA PHE A 261 -20.31 -7.00 -6.65
C PHE A 261 -20.78 -7.31 -5.23
N SER A 262 -20.60 -6.37 -4.30
CA SER A 262 -21.13 -6.48 -2.94
C SER A 262 -22.67 -6.55 -2.91
N GLY A 263 -23.34 -5.71 -3.70
CA GLY A 263 -24.81 -5.69 -3.85
C GLY A 263 -25.36 -6.98 -4.45
N VAL A 264 -24.73 -7.48 -5.53
CA VAL A 264 -25.06 -8.76 -6.17
C VAL A 264 -24.94 -9.90 -5.16
N ALA A 265 -23.86 -9.93 -4.40
CA ALA A 265 -23.65 -10.94 -3.37
C ALA A 265 -24.78 -10.90 -2.32
N THR A 266 -25.11 -9.70 -1.86
CA THR A 266 -26.14 -9.45 -0.84
C THR A 266 -27.52 -9.91 -1.29
N ALA A 267 -27.88 -9.64 -2.55
CA ALA A 267 -29.21 -9.88 -3.09
C ALA A 267 -29.44 -11.33 -3.50
N TRP A 268 -28.42 -12.01 -4.07
CA TRP A 268 -28.63 -13.26 -4.79
C TRP A 268 -27.69 -14.41 -4.40
N MET A 269 -26.80 -14.21 -3.42
CA MET A 269 -25.77 -15.19 -3.11
C MET A 269 -25.70 -15.55 -1.64
N SER A 270 -25.05 -16.68 -1.36
CA SER A 270 -24.50 -16.98 -0.05
C SER A 270 -23.07 -16.45 0.02
N ALA A 271 -22.53 -16.26 1.23
CA ALA A 271 -21.11 -15.92 1.39
C ALA A 271 -20.16 -16.92 0.71
N ALA A 272 -20.49 -18.21 0.77
CA ALA A 272 -19.68 -19.25 0.14
C ALA A 272 -19.69 -19.15 -1.39
N SER A 273 -20.88 -18.99 -1.99
CA SER A 273 -21.00 -18.87 -3.46
C SER A 273 -20.44 -17.55 -3.98
N ALA A 274 -20.62 -16.44 -3.26
CA ALA A 274 -19.99 -15.16 -3.58
C ALA A 274 -18.47 -15.26 -3.57
N GLY A 275 -17.90 -15.83 -2.49
CA GLY A 275 -16.46 -16.01 -2.37
C GLY A 275 -15.88 -16.89 -3.48
N LEU A 276 -16.59 -17.96 -3.87
CA LEU A 276 -16.16 -18.83 -4.96
C LEU A 276 -16.21 -18.12 -6.31
N MET A 277 -17.33 -17.46 -6.62
CA MET A 277 -17.56 -16.80 -7.90
C MET A 277 -16.57 -15.65 -8.12
N PHE A 278 -16.41 -14.75 -7.16
CA PHE A 278 -15.52 -13.60 -7.33
C PHE A 278 -14.04 -13.98 -7.35
N ARG A 279 -13.64 -15.08 -6.70
CA ARG A 279 -12.30 -15.66 -6.89
C ARG A 279 -12.08 -16.18 -8.30
N ALA A 280 -13.10 -16.79 -8.90
CA ALA A 280 -13.04 -17.21 -10.29
C ALA A 280 -12.97 -16.01 -11.24
N ILE A 281 -13.74 -14.96 -10.98
CA ILE A 281 -13.71 -13.70 -11.75
C ILE A 281 -12.34 -13.03 -11.63
N PHE A 282 -11.78 -12.94 -10.42
CA PHE A 282 -10.42 -12.46 -10.19
C PHE A 282 -9.40 -13.24 -11.03
N GLY A 283 -9.45 -14.58 -10.97
CA GLY A 283 -8.56 -15.43 -11.75
C GLY A 283 -8.71 -15.23 -13.26
N ALA A 284 -9.95 -15.18 -13.75
CA ALA A 284 -10.25 -14.94 -15.16
C ALA A 284 -9.78 -13.55 -15.62
N ALA A 285 -9.98 -12.51 -14.80
CA ALA A 285 -9.53 -11.16 -15.12
C ALA A 285 -8.01 -11.03 -15.18
N LEU A 286 -7.26 -11.75 -14.33
CA LEU A 286 -5.79 -11.82 -14.43
C LEU A 286 -5.32 -12.45 -15.75
N LEU A 287 -5.99 -13.53 -16.16
CA LEU A 287 -5.74 -14.17 -17.45
C LEU A 287 -6.08 -13.23 -18.61
N SER A 288 -7.22 -12.54 -18.54
CA SER A 288 -7.64 -11.55 -19.53
C SER A 288 -6.65 -10.39 -19.64
N ALA A 289 -6.17 -9.83 -18.53
CA ALA A 289 -5.16 -8.77 -18.55
C ALA A 289 -3.88 -9.22 -19.25
N SER A 290 -3.40 -10.43 -18.93
CA SER A 290 -2.20 -11.01 -19.55
C SER A 290 -2.40 -11.27 -21.05
N LEU A 291 -3.58 -11.75 -21.45
CA LEU A 291 -3.92 -11.99 -22.85
C LEU A 291 -4.02 -10.67 -23.63
N VAL A 292 -4.70 -9.65 -23.08
CA VAL A 292 -4.80 -8.33 -23.72
C VAL A 292 -3.41 -7.71 -23.88
N HIS A 293 -2.56 -7.80 -22.85
CA HIS A 293 -1.20 -7.30 -22.93
C HIS A 293 -0.40 -8.00 -24.04
N LEU A 294 -0.52 -9.32 -24.16
CA LEU A 294 0.11 -10.11 -25.22
C LEU A 294 -0.41 -9.73 -26.61
N LEU A 295 -1.73 -9.59 -26.77
CA LEU A 295 -2.37 -9.27 -28.06
C LEU A 295 -2.07 -7.86 -28.55
N ARG A 296 -1.81 -6.90 -27.65
CA ARG A 296 -1.39 -5.56 -28.02
C ARG A 296 -0.04 -5.53 -28.72
N GLY A 297 0.83 -6.51 -28.47
CA GLY A 297 2.14 -6.59 -29.10
C GLY A 297 3.17 -5.58 -28.56
N ASP A 298 2.81 -4.75 -27.57
CA ASP A 298 3.67 -3.75 -26.95
C ASP A 298 4.64 -4.35 -25.89
N MET A 299 4.69 -5.68 -25.78
CA MET A 299 5.52 -6.40 -24.81
C MET A 299 7.00 -6.31 -25.17
N ASP A 300 7.78 -5.63 -24.33
CA ASP A 300 9.24 -5.73 -24.34
C ASP A 300 9.69 -7.03 -23.65
N TRP A 301 9.95 -8.05 -24.45
CA TRP A 301 10.41 -9.36 -23.99
C TRP A 301 11.83 -9.34 -23.37
N THR A 302 12.61 -8.27 -23.61
CA THR A 302 13.93 -8.11 -22.99
C THR A 302 13.82 -7.58 -21.56
N ASN A 303 12.69 -6.97 -21.21
CA ASN A 303 12.42 -6.49 -19.87
C ASN A 303 11.97 -7.64 -18.95
N ALA A 304 12.88 -8.11 -18.10
CA ALA A 304 12.64 -9.19 -17.15
C ALA A 304 11.45 -8.90 -16.21
N TYR A 305 11.18 -7.65 -15.85
CA TYR A 305 10.04 -7.31 -14.99
C TYR A 305 8.71 -7.51 -15.72
N MET A 306 8.61 -7.11 -16.98
CA MET A 306 7.38 -7.29 -17.79
C MET A 306 7.05 -8.76 -18.00
N VAL A 307 8.07 -9.57 -18.30
CA VAL A 307 7.93 -11.02 -18.44
C VAL A 307 7.52 -11.64 -17.11
N THR A 308 8.21 -11.29 -16.02
CA THR A 308 7.94 -11.84 -14.68
C THR A 308 6.52 -11.52 -14.21
N ILE A 309 6.06 -10.28 -14.39
CA ILE A 309 4.70 -9.86 -14.04
C ILE A 309 3.69 -10.64 -14.86
N SER A 310 3.87 -10.72 -16.19
CA SER A 310 2.93 -11.43 -17.07
C SER A 310 2.82 -12.91 -16.71
N VAL A 311 3.95 -13.58 -16.44
CA VAL A 311 3.96 -14.98 -16.00
C VAL A 311 3.29 -15.14 -14.62
N ALA A 312 3.55 -14.22 -13.69
CA ALA A 312 2.92 -14.25 -12.37
C ALA A 312 1.40 -14.06 -12.43
N LEU A 313 0.90 -13.15 -13.28
CA LEU A 313 -0.52 -12.95 -13.52
C LEU A 313 -1.16 -14.19 -14.14
N LEU A 314 -0.51 -14.81 -15.14
CA LEU A 314 -0.99 -16.06 -15.76
C LEU A 314 -1.05 -17.22 -14.76
N ALA A 315 0.04 -17.45 -14.03
CA ALA A 315 0.14 -18.54 -13.05
C ALA A 315 -0.90 -18.36 -11.92
N THR A 316 -1.00 -17.14 -11.39
CA THR A 316 -1.97 -16.83 -10.33
C THR A 316 -3.40 -16.93 -10.86
N GLY A 317 -3.70 -16.36 -12.02
CA GLY A 317 -5.01 -16.42 -12.65
C GLY A 317 -5.46 -17.87 -12.90
N GLY A 318 -4.58 -18.67 -13.49
CA GLY A 318 -4.81 -20.10 -13.72
C GLY A 318 -5.06 -20.87 -12.43
N ALA A 319 -4.29 -20.62 -11.37
CA ALA A 319 -4.48 -21.28 -10.08
C ALA A 319 -5.86 -20.95 -9.45
N PHE A 320 -6.32 -19.71 -9.53
CA PHE A 320 -7.64 -19.31 -9.01
C PHE A 320 -8.79 -19.92 -9.82
N VAL A 321 -8.69 -19.93 -11.16
CA VAL A 321 -9.69 -20.57 -12.03
C VAL A 321 -9.72 -22.08 -11.81
N ALA A 322 -8.57 -22.75 -11.79
CA ALA A 322 -8.46 -24.18 -11.56
C ALA A 322 -9.07 -24.58 -10.20
N ARG A 323 -8.77 -23.81 -9.15
CA ARG A 323 -9.36 -24.02 -7.81
C ARG A 323 -10.87 -23.85 -7.82
N ALA A 324 -11.39 -22.86 -8.55
CA ALA A 324 -12.83 -22.65 -8.65
C ALA A 324 -13.54 -23.82 -9.37
N LEU A 325 -12.98 -24.30 -10.48
CA LEU A 325 -13.49 -25.45 -11.23
C LEU A 325 -13.45 -26.74 -10.39
N TRP A 326 -12.35 -26.98 -9.67
CA TRP A 326 -12.22 -28.12 -8.76
C TRP A 326 -13.35 -28.10 -7.71
N SER A 327 -13.58 -26.97 -7.05
CA SER A 327 -14.59 -26.89 -5.98
C SER A 327 -16.04 -27.10 -6.46
N LYS A 328 -16.34 -26.81 -7.74
CA LYS A 328 -17.66 -27.11 -8.33
C LYS A 328 -17.85 -28.61 -8.56
N ARG A 329 -16.78 -29.32 -8.96
CA ARG A 329 -16.81 -30.76 -9.23
C ARG A 329 -17.17 -31.59 -7.99
N PHE A 330 -16.66 -31.21 -6.82
CA PHE A 330 -16.92 -31.93 -5.55
C PHE A 330 -18.18 -31.49 -4.82
N SER A 331 -18.77 -30.34 -5.20
CA SER A 331 -20.10 -29.94 -4.71
C SER A 331 -21.24 -30.62 -5.47
N ALA A 332 -20.94 -31.31 -6.57
CA ALA A 332 -21.90 -31.93 -7.49
C ALA A 332 -22.01 -33.46 -7.35
N GLU A 333 -21.17 -34.11 -6.53
CA GLU A 333 -21.43 -35.50 -6.13
C GLU A 333 -22.57 -35.49 -5.11
N PRO A 334 -23.71 -36.14 -5.41
CA PRO A 334 -24.72 -36.37 -4.38
C PRO A 334 -24.04 -37.19 -3.28
N ALA A 335 -24.22 -36.78 -2.02
CA ALA A 335 -23.99 -37.68 -0.91
C ALA A 335 -24.81 -38.94 -1.21
N THR A 336 -24.13 -40.03 -1.58
CA THR A 336 -24.76 -41.32 -1.72
C THR A 336 -25.41 -41.59 -0.38
N THR A 337 -26.74 -41.64 -0.42
CA THR A 337 -27.57 -42.11 0.67
C THR A 337 -27.02 -43.46 1.11
N VAL A 338 -26.28 -43.47 2.21
CA VAL A 338 -26.11 -44.69 3.01
C VAL A 338 -27.47 -44.90 3.67
N GLN A 339 -28.38 -45.53 2.92
CA GLN A 339 -29.50 -46.24 3.50
C GLN A 339 -29.12 -47.72 3.61
N ALA A 340 -29.32 -48.21 4.84
CA ALA A 340 -29.63 -49.57 5.26
C ALA A 340 -28.50 -50.61 5.32
N GLY A 341 -28.39 -51.15 6.54
CA GLY A 341 -27.70 -52.34 6.99
C GLY A 341 -27.83 -52.40 8.50
#